data_AF-Q2PNM1-F1
#
_entry.id   AF-Q2PNM1-F1
#
_cell.length_a   1.000
_cell.length_b   1.000
_cell.length_c   1.000
_cell.angle_alpha   90.00
_cell.angle_beta   90.00
_cell.angle_gamma   90.00
#
_symmetry.space_group_name_H-M   'P 1'
#
loop_
_entity.id
_entity.type
_entity.pdbx_description
1 polymer ?
#
loop_
_entity_poly.entity_id
_entity_poly.type
_entity_poly.pdbx_seq_one_letter_code
_entity_poly.pdbx_strand_id
1 'polypeptide(L)'
;LTDRFGRRPVLLASLLGATIDYAIMATTPVLWILYAGRIVAGITGATGAVAGAYIADITDGEDRARHFGLMSACFGVGMVAGPVAGGLLGAISLHAPFLAAAVLNGLNLLLGCFLMQESHKGERRPMPLRAFNPVSSFRWARGMTIVAALMTVFFIMQLVGQVPAALWVIFGEDRFRWSATMIGLSLAVFGIL
;
A
#
# COMPACT_ATOMS: atom_id res chain seq x y z
N LEU A 1 -8.04 14.80 0.17
CA LEU A 1 -9.02 14.29 1.17
C LEU A 1 -8.50 14.47 2.59
N THR A 2 -7.25 14.07 2.82
CA THR A 2 -6.46 14.27 4.05
C THR A 2 -6.50 15.69 4.61
N ASP A 3 -6.39 16.71 3.76
CA ASP A 3 -6.26 18.11 4.21
C ASP A 3 -7.56 18.68 4.79
N ARG A 4 -8.71 18.05 4.50
CA ARG A 4 -10.04 18.50 4.92
C ARG A 4 -10.61 17.71 6.09
N PHE A 5 -10.45 16.39 6.10
CA PHE A 5 -11.04 15.53 7.14
C PHE A 5 -10.13 15.35 8.36
N GLY A 6 -8.87 15.80 8.28
CA GLY A 6 -7.85 15.39 9.23
C GLY A 6 -7.18 14.11 8.74
N ARG A 7 -5.94 13.90 9.19
CA ARG A 7 -5.09 12.82 8.68
C ARG A 7 -5.40 11.49 9.36
N ARG A 8 -5.86 11.53 10.61
CA ARG A 8 -6.25 10.35 11.38
C ARG A 8 -7.48 9.63 10.80
N PRO A 9 -8.64 10.26 10.55
CA PRO A 9 -9.80 9.54 10.05
C PRO A 9 -9.59 8.93 8.66
N VAL A 10 -8.76 9.56 7.82
CA VAL A 10 -8.41 8.98 6.51
C VAL A 10 -7.52 7.75 6.67
N LEU A 11 -6.50 7.80 7.55
CA LEU A 11 -5.66 6.63 7.83
C LEU A 11 -6.45 5.48 8.47
N LEU A 12 -7.37 5.77 9.39
CA LEU A 12 -8.22 4.74 9.99
C LEU A 12 -9.18 4.14 8.96
N ALA A 13 -9.78 4.94 8.08
CA ALA A 13 -10.60 4.43 6.99
C ALA A 13 -9.78 3.56 6.02
N SER A 14 -8.54 3.94 5.74
CA SER A 14 -7.59 3.16 4.94
C SER A 14 -7.29 1.79 5.56
N LEU A 15 -6.96 1.77 6.86
CA LEU A 15 -6.67 0.54 7.61
C LEU A 15 -7.90 -0.36 7.73
N LEU A 16 -9.09 0.23 7.93
CA LEU A 16 -10.35 -0.51 7.99
C LEU A 16 -10.67 -1.16 6.64
N GLY A 17 -10.55 -0.41 5.54
CA GLY A 17 -10.74 -0.94 4.19
C GLY A 17 -9.80 -2.10 3.88
N ALA A 18 -8.52 -1.97 4.23
CA ALA A 18 -7.52 -3.03 4.09
C ALA A 18 -7.86 -4.27 4.95
N THR A 19 -8.28 -4.05 6.21
CA THR A 19 -8.67 -5.15 7.11
C THR A 19 -9.84 -5.95 6.55
N ILE A 20 -10.87 -5.27 6.06
CA ILE A 20 -12.05 -5.91 5.47
C ILE A 20 -11.68 -6.67 4.20
N ASP A 21 -10.89 -6.07 3.31
CA ASP A 21 -10.44 -6.72 2.09
C ASP A 21 -9.61 -7.99 2.36
N TYR A 22 -8.63 -7.92 3.27
CA TYR A 22 -7.85 -9.10 3.66
C TYR A 22 -8.70 -10.17 4.35
N ALA A 23 -9.69 -9.78 5.16
CA ALA A 23 -10.62 -10.74 5.77
C ALA A 23 -11.46 -11.44 4.69
N ILE A 24 -11.98 -10.69 3.70
CA ILE A 24 -12.72 -11.24 2.56
C ILE A 24 -11.85 -12.22 1.77
N MET A 25 -10.58 -11.88 1.52
CA MET A 25 -9.63 -12.76 0.83
C MET A 25 -9.36 -14.05 1.60
N ALA A 26 -9.36 -14.01 2.93
CA ALA A 26 -9.13 -15.19 3.75
C ALA A 26 -10.33 -16.15 3.77
N THR A 27 -11.55 -15.65 3.53
CA THR A 27 -12.78 -16.45 3.69
C THR A 27 -13.43 -16.87 2.38
N THR A 28 -13.20 -16.15 1.28
CA THR A 28 -14.07 -16.26 0.10
C THR A 28 -13.36 -16.85 -1.12
N PRO A 29 -13.81 -18.00 -1.66
CA PRO A 29 -13.26 -18.57 -2.89
C PRO A 29 -13.85 -17.97 -4.18
N VAL A 30 -14.76 -17.00 -4.07
CA VAL A 30 -15.48 -16.42 -5.22
C VAL A 30 -14.70 -15.24 -5.81
N LEU A 31 -14.20 -15.40 -7.05
CA LEU A 31 -13.42 -14.41 -7.79
C LEU A 31 -14.04 -13.01 -7.83
N TRP A 32 -15.34 -12.89 -8.06
CA TRP A 32 -16.01 -11.58 -8.11
C TRP A 32 -15.96 -10.82 -6.78
N ILE A 33 -16.02 -11.55 -5.65
CA ILE A 33 -15.93 -10.95 -4.32
C ILE A 33 -14.50 -10.49 -4.03
N LEU A 34 -13.49 -11.22 -4.53
CA LEU A 34 -12.08 -10.79 -4.47
C LEU A 34 -11.84 -9.51 -5.28
N TYR A 35 -12.43 -9.39 -6.47
CA TYR A 35 -12.33 -8.16 -7.27
C TYR A 35 -13.01 -6.97 -6.58
N ALA A 36 -14.18 -7.18 -5.98
CA ALA A 36 -14.86 -6.14 -5.21
C ALA A 36 -14.00 -5.67 -4.02
N GLY A 37 -13.42 -6.62 -3.26
CA GLY A 37 -12.49 -6.32 -2.18
C GLY A 37 -11.30 -5.48 -2.65
N ARG A 38 -10.68 -5.87 -3.77
CA ARG A 38 -9.54 -5.14 -4.35
C ARG A 38 -9.88 -3.72 -4.82
N ILE A 39 -11.08 -3.51 -5.35
CA ILE A 39 -11.55 -2.16 -5.70
C ILE A 39 -11.67 -1.32 -4.43
N VAL A 40 -12.28 -1.86 -3.37
CA VAL A 40 -12.39 -1.18 -2.08
C VAL A 40 -11.00 -0.85 -1.51
N ALA A 41 -10.11 -1.84 -1.47
CA ALA A 41 -8.75 -1.68 -1.00
C ALA A 41 -7.98 -0.62 -1.79
N GLY A 42 -8.16 -0.58 -3.12
CA GLY A 42 -7.56 0.43 -3.99
C GLY A 42 -8.07 1.84 -3.70
N ILE A 43 -9.37 2.01 -3.50
CA ILE A 43 -9.96 3.30 -3.11
C ILE A 43 -9.45 3.74 -1.73
N THR A 44 -9.28 2.80 -0.81
CA THR A 44 -8.79 3.06 0.55
C THR A 44 -7.26 3.08 0.64
N GLY A 45 -6.53 2.78 -0.43
CA GLY A 45 -5.08 2.51 -0.44
C GLY A 45 -4.18 3.74 -0.35
N ALA A 46 -4.69 4.88 0.13
CA ALA A 46 -3.92 6.12 0.26
C ALA A 46 -2.91 6.11 1.43
N THR A 47 -2.81 5.01 2.19
CA THR A 47 -2.09 4.92 3.47
C THR A 47 -0.67 5.47 3.42
N GLY A 48 0.12 5.15 2.40
CA GLY A 48 1.51 5.62 2.29
C GLY A 48 1.63 7.13 2.13
N ALA A 49 0.79 7.73 1.28
CA ALA A 49 0.77 9.18 1.09
C ALA A 49 0.29 9.91 2.35
N VAL A 50 -0.74 9.39 3.02
CA VAL A 50 -1.27 10.01 4.24
C VAL A 50 -0.31 9.86 5.42
N ALA A 51 0.36 8.71 5.55
CA ALA A 51 1.33 8.46 6.61
C ALA A 51 2.58 9.35 6.47
N GLY A 52 3.14 9.45 5.26
CA GLY A 52 4.27 10.33 4.99
C GLY A 52 3.93 11.80 5.24
N ALA A 53 2.73 12.21 4.86
CA ALA A 53 2.23 13.53 5.20
C ALA A 53 2.13 13.67 6.74
N TYR A 54 1.42 12.78 7.44
CA TYR A 54 1.24 12.83 8.90
C TYR A 54 2.56 12.99 9.65
N ILE A 55 3.59 12.23 9.28
CA ILE A 55 4.94 12.34 9.84
C ILE A 55 5.53 13.74 9.59
N ALA A 56 5.37 14.30 8.39
CA ALA A 56 5.85 15.65 8.09
C ALA A 56 5.19 16.74 8.94
N ASP A 57 3.93 16.57 9.33
CA ASP A 57 3.18 17.53 10.15
C ASP A 57 3.57 17.48 11.63
N ILE A 58 3.83 16.29 12.18
CA ILE A 58 4.13 16.12 13.61
C ILE A 58 5.62 16.24 13.95
N THR A 59 6.49 16.26 12.92
CA THR A 59 7.94 16.24 13.10
C THR A 59 8.56 17.58 12.75
N ASP A 60 9.35 18.12 13.68
CA ASP A 60 10.14 19.34 13.49
C ASP A 60 11.22 19.16 12.41
N GLY A 61 11.66 20.29 11.82
CA GLY A 61 12.51 20.30 10.63
C GLY A 61 13.82 19.53 10.77
N GLU A 62 14.46 19.55 11.95
CA GLU A 62 15.74 18.86 12.21
C GLU A 62 15.58 17.33 12.28
N ASP A 63 14.47 16.85 12.85
CA ASP A 63 14.20 15.41 12.99
C ASP A 63 13.45 14.80 11.80
N ARG A 64 12.98 15.63 10.86
CA ARG A 64 12.19 15.18 9.72
C ARG A 64 12.94 14.15 8.87
N ALA A 65 14.22 14.41 8.56
CA ALA A 65 15.04 13.48 7.79
C ALA A 65 15.17 12.11 8.48
N ARG A 66 15.29 12.11 9.82
CA ARG A 66 15.39 10.89 10.63
C ARG A 66 14.10 10.08 10.59
N HIS A 67 12.94 10.73 10.75
CA HIS A 67 11.64 10.05 10.74
C HIS A 67 11.28 9.52 9.34
N PHE A 68 11.59 10.27 8.27
CA PHE A 68 11.45 9.77 6.90
C PHE A 68 12.42 8.62 6.61
N GLY A 69 13.65 8.67 7.15
CA GLY A 69 14.60 7.56 7.08
C GLY A 69 14.06 6.30 7.78
N LEU A 70 13.46 6.46 8.95
CA LEU A 70 12.82 5.35 9.68
C LEU A 70 11.62 4.78 8.90
N MET A 71 10.78 5.64 8.31
CA MET A 71 9.66 5.21 7.46
C MET A 71 10.15 4.37 6.28
N SER A 72 11.20 4.82 5.59
CA SER A 72 11.83 4.09 4.50
C SER A 72 12.45 2.76 4.96
N ALA A 73 13.09 2.74 6.14
CA ALA A 73 13.63 1.52 6.73
C ALA A 73 12.51 0.50 7.04
N CYS A 74 11.40 0.95 7.63
CA CYS A 74 10.23 0.10 7.86
C CYS A 74 9.65 -0.46 6.55
N PHE A 75 9.62 0.35 5.48
CA PHE A 75 9.17 -0.10 4.17
C PHE A 75 10.09 -1.18 3.58
N GLY A 76 11.42 -0.99 3.66
CA GLY A 76 12.41 -1.98 3.24
C GLY A 76 12.30 -3.29 4.04
N VAL A 77 12.21 -3.20 5.37
CA VAL A 77 12.00 -4.37 6.23
C VAL A 77 10.70 -5.08 5.86
N GLY A 78 9.62 -4.35 5.59
CA GLY A 78 8.35 -4.92 5.14
C GLY A 78 8.46 -5.63 3.80
N MET A 79 9.24 -5.08 2.85
CA MET A 79 9.49 -5.69 1.55
C MET A 79 10.25 -7.01 1.64
N VAL A 80 11.12 -7.18 2.64
CA VAL A 80 11.86 -8.42 2.89
C VAL A 80 11.05 -9.40 3.74
N ALA A 81 10.51 -8.93 4.87
CA ALA A 81 9.79 -9.78 5.83
C ALA A 81 8.43 -10.26 5.27
N GLY A 82 7.78 -9.46 4.43
CA GLY A 82 6.48 -9.76 3.84
C GLY A 82 6.46 -11.06 3.03
N PRO A 83 7.32 -11.22 2.01
CA PRO A 83 7.42 -12.45 1.23
C PRO A 83 7.84 -13.67 2.05
N VAL A 84 8.72 -13.52 3.05
CA VAL A 84 9.11 -14.63 3.94
C VAL A 84 7.90 -15.11 4.75
N ALA A 85 7.24 -14.19 5.45
CA ALA A 85 6.06 -14.52 6.25
C ALA A 85 4.93 -15.07 5.36
N GLY A 86 4.70 -14.47 4.18
CA GLY A 86 3.71 -14.92 3.21
C GLY A 86 4.01 -16.31 2.65
N GLY A 87 5.27 -16.62 2.34
CA GLY A 87 5.68 -17.94 1.84
C GLY A 87 5.57 -19.03 2.90
N LEU A 88 5.96 -18.74 4.15
CA LEU A 88 5.84 -19.68 5.27
C LEU A 88 4.38 -19.97 5.62
N LEU A 89 3.54 -18.92 5.71
CA LEU A 89 2.11 -19.08 5.98
C LEU A 89 1.38 -19.74 4.80
N GLY A 90 1.76 -19.39 3.57
CA GLY A 90 1.21 -19.96 2.33
C GLY A 90 1.47 -21.46 2.20
N ALA A 91 2.56 -21.96 2.78
CA ALA A 91 2.85 -23.40 2.83
C ALA A 91 1.90 -24.18 3.78
N ILE A 92 1.30 -23.51 4.77
CA ILE A 92 0.29 -24.11 5.64
C ILE A 92 -1.08 -24.09 4.95
N SER A 93 -1.45 -22.94 4.41
CA SER A 93 -2.69 -22.75 3.64
C SER A 93 -2.59 -21.48 2.80
N LEU A 94 -3.15 -21.52 1.59
CA LEU A 94 -3.28 -20.34 0.72
C LEU A 94 -4.01 -19.16 1.40
N HIS A 95 -4.85 -19.43 2.40
CA HIS A 95 -5.65 -18.41 3.08
C HIS A 95 -4.94 -17.79 4.29
N ALA A 96 -3.95 -18.49 4.87
CA ALA A 96 -3.28 -18.07 6.09
C ALA A 96 -2.53 -16.72 5.99
N PRO A 97 -1.84 -16.40 4.87
CA PRO A 97 -1.22 -15.08 4.70
C PRO A 97 -2.24 -13.94 4.76
N PHE A 98 -3.43 -14.13 4.17
CA PHE A 98 -4.48 -13.11 4.16
C PHE A 98 -5.08 -12.91 5.55
N LEU A 99 -5.27 -13.99 6.31
CA LEU A 99 -5.73 -13.89 7.70
C LEU A 99 -4.72 -13.13 8.57
N ALA A 100 -3.43 -13.44 8.44
CA ALA A 100 -2.38 -12.72 9.18
C ALA A 100 -2.35 -11.23 8.79
N ALA A 101 -2.48 -10.91 7.50
CA ALA A 101 -2.56 -9.52 7.03
C ALA A 101 -3.80 -8.79 7.58
N ALA A 102 -4.96 -9.44 7.64
CA ALA A 102 -6.17 -8.89 8.25
C ALA A 102 -5.97 -8.62 9.75
N VAL A 103 -5.39 -9.55 10.50
CA VAL A 103 -5.11 -9.37 11.93
C VAL A 103 -4.14 -8.21 12.15
N LEU A 104 -3.04 -8.14 11.39
CA LEU A 104 -2.07 -7.05 11.50
C LEU A 104 -2.69 -5.68 11.17
N ASN A 105 -3.50 -5.58 10.11
CA ASN A 105 -4.19 -4.34 9.78
C ASN A 105 -5.24 -3.98 10.85
N GLY A 106 -5.96 -4.95 11.39
CA GLY A 106 -6.92 -4.75 12.48
C GLY A 106 -6.25 -4.27 13.76
N LEU A 107 -5.09 -4.82 14.11
CA LEU A 107 -4.29 -4.35 15.24
C LEU A 107 -3.77 -2.92 15.00
N ASN A 108 -3.27 -2.62 13.79
CA ASN A 108 -2.87 -1.26 13.43
C ASN A 108 -4.04 -0.27 13.48
N LEU A 109 -5.24 -0.70 13.08
CA LEU A 109 -6.46 0.09 13.20
C LEU A 109 -6.78 0.39 14.66
N LEU A 110 -6.74 -0.62 15.53
CA LEU A 110 -6.97 -0.45 16.97
C LEU A 110 -5.92 0.49 17.59
N LEU A 111 -4.64 0.29 17.29
CA LEU A 111 -3.57 1.16 17.73
C LEU A 111 -3.77 2.59 17.21
N GLY A 112 -4.15 2.77 15.95
CA GLY A 112 -4.47 4.07 15.39
C GLY A 112 -5.67 4.73 16.08
N CYS A 113 -6.67 3.95 16.49
CA CYS A 113 -7.82 4.46 17.23
C CYS A 113 -7.42 4.98 18.61
N PHE A 114 -6.51 4.31 19.33
CA PHE A 114 -6.13 4.69 20.69
C PHE A 114 -4.94 5.65 20.80
N LEU A 115 -3.90 5.45 19.99
CA LEU A 115 -2.62 6.17 20.12
C LEU A 115 -2.50 7.37 19.17
N MET A 116 -3.20 7.35 18.02
CA MET A 116 -3.01 8.39 17.01
C MET A 116 -3.71 9.68 17.42
N GLN A 117 -2.92 10.74 17.62
CA GLN A 117 -3.44 12.08 17.84
C GLN A 117 -3.77 12.74 16.49
N GLU A 118 -4.72 13.67 16.47
CA GLU A 118 -5.06 14.38 15.23
C GLU A 118 -3.96 15.42 14.93
N SER A 119 -3.14 15.21 13.90
CA SER A 119 -2.06 16.16 13.55
C SER A 119 -2.59 17.45 12.90
N HIS A 120 -3.78 17.42 12.29
CA HIS A 120 -4.29 18.53 11.51
C HIS A 120 -5.79 18.72 11.72
N LYS A 121 -6.18 19.87 12.28
CA LYS A 121 -7.59 20.32 12.27
C LYS A 121 -7.92 20.72 10.83
N GLY A 122 -8.55 19.81 10.09
CA GLY A 122 -8.89 20.02 8.69
C GLY A 122 -9.53 21.39 8.41
N GLU A 123 -9.03 22.11 7.41
CA GLU A 123 -9.70 23.31 6.92
C GLU A 123 -10.99 22.85 6.22
N ARG A 124 -12.16 23.25 6.74
CA ARG A 124 -13.48 22.96 6.14
C ARG A 124 -13.70 23.78 4.87
N ARG A 125 -12.78 23.75 3.90
CA ARG A 125 -12.98 24.34 2.58
C ARG A 125 -13.86 23.41 1.74
N PRO A 126 -14.95 23.91 1.10
CA PRO A 126 -15.75 23.11 0.21
C PRO A 126 -14.92 22.72 -1.02
N MET A 127 -14.77 21.41 -1.26
CA MET A 127 -14.15 20.95 -2.51
C MET A 127 -15.17 21.06 -3.65
N PRO A 128 -14.82 21.71 -4.77
CA PRO A 128 -15.59 21.55 -5.98
C PRO A 128 -15.50 20.08 -6.43
N LEU A 129 -16.60 19.49 -6.89
CA LEU A 129 -16.65 18.12 -7.45
C LEU A 129 -15.60 17.87 -8.55
N ARG A 130 -15.06 18.93 -9.17
CA ARG A 130 -13.93 18.88 -10.12
C ARG A 130 -12.61 18.41 -9.49
N ALA A 131 -12.41 18.56 -8.18
CA ALA A 131 -11.20 18.11 -7.48
C ALA A 131 -11.11 16.58 -7.35
N PHE A 132 -12.23 15.86 -7.54
CA PHE A 132 -12.25 14.39 -7.63
C PHE A 132 -11.87 13.87 -9.02
N ASN A 133 -11.58 14.73 -9.99
CA ASN A 133 -11.18 14.31 -11.33
C ASN A 133 -9.64 14.23 -11.44
N PRO A 134 -9.00 13.05 -11.26
CA PRO A 134 -7.55 12.90 -11.36
C PRO A 134 -7.02 13.23 -12.76
N VAL A 135 -7.87 13.16 -13.80
CA VAL A 135 -7.51 13.51 -15.18
C VAL A 135 -7.33 15.02 -15.36
N SER A 136 -7.94 15.84 -14.51
CA SER A 136 -7.80 17.30 -14.58
C SER A 136 -6.39 17.77 -14.23
N SER A 137 -5.68 17.08 -13.31
CA SER A 137 -4.27 17.33 -12.99
C SER A 137 -3.34 17.04 -14.17
N PHE A 138 -3.73 16.09 -15.04
CA PHE A 138 -2.97 15.74 -16.25
C PHE A 138 -3.09 16.79 -17.36
N ARG A 139 -4.11 17.66 -17.32
CA ARG A 139 -4.30 18.71 -18.33
C ARG A 139 -3.20 19.77 -18.27
N TRP A 140 -2.62 20.00 -17.09
CA TRP A 140 -1.49 20.91 -16.90
C TRP A 140 -0.19 20.32 -17.47
N ALA A 141 0.03 19.01 -17.29
CA ALA A 141 1.19 18.30 -17.84
C ALA A 141 1.20 18.24 -19.39
N ARG A 142 0.03 18.38 -20.04
CA ARG A 142 -0.10 18.41 -21.51
C ARG A 142 0.60 19.60 -22.18
N GLY A 143 0.88 20.69 -21.44
CA GLY A 143 1.59 21.86 -21.96
C GLY A 143 3.12 21.71 -21.95
N MET A 144 3.66 20.70 -21.27
CA MET A 144 5.09 20.52 -21.04
C MET A 144 5.53 19.17 -21.61
N THR A 145 5.91 19.13 -22.89
CA THR A 145 6.27 17.90 -23.62
C THR A 145 7.33 17.06 -22.89
N ILE A 146 8.31 17.70 -22.23
CA ILE A 146 9.35 17.01 -21.45
C ILE A 146 8.76 16.34 -20.20
N VAL A 147 7.88 17.02 -19.46
CA VAL A 147 7.24 16.46 -18.26
C VAL A 147 6.33 15.29 -18.65
N ALA A 148 5.55 15.43 -19.72
CA ALA A 148 4.71 14.35 -20.24
C ALA A 148 5.55 13.14 -20.68
N ALA A 149 6.70 13.35 -21.35
CA ALA A 149 7.62 12.30 -21.73
C ALA A 149 8.20 11.58 -20.50
N LEU A 150 8.68 12.32 -19.49
CA LEU A 150 9.20 11.74 -18.25
C LEU A 150 8.14 10.96 -17.48
N MET A 151 6.91 11.48 -17.39
CA MET A 151 5.79 10.76 -16.78
C MET A 151 5.47 9.46 -17.53
N THR A 152 5.55 9.48 -18.86
CA THR A 152 5.32 8.28 -19.69
C THR A 152 6.41 7.24 -19.48
N VAL A 153 7.68 7.65 -19.47
CA VAL A 153 8.81 6.75 -19.19
C VAL A 153 8.67 6.15 -17.79
N PHE A 154 8.40 6.98 -16.78
CA PHE A 154 8.19 6.50 -15.41
C PHE A 154 7.00 5.54 -15.32
N PHE A 155 5.90 5.83 -16.01
CA PHE A 155 4.75 4.93 -16.07
C PHE A 155 5.10 3.58 -16.71
N ILE A 156 5.82 3.57 -17.83
CA ILE A 156 6.27 2.34 -18.48
C ILE A 156 7.20 1.55 -17.57
N MET A 157 8.17 2.23 -16.93
CA MET A 157 9.08 1.57 -15.98
C MET A 157 8.32 0.95 -14.81
N GLN A 158 7.34 1.66 -14.25
CA GLN A 158 6.50 1.14 -13.17
C GLN A 158 5.62 -0.03 -13.64
N LEU A 159 5.04 0.06 -14.84
CA LEU A 159 4.22 -1.00 -15.40
C LEU A 159 5.03 -2.29 -15.61
N VAL A 160 6.21 -2.17 -16.21
CA VAL A 160 7.13 -3.30 -16.42
C VAL A 160 7.62 -3.85 -15.08
N GLY A 161 7.90 -2.99 -14.10
CA GLY A 161 8.31 -3.39 -12.75
C GLY A 161 7.27 -4.21 -11.99
N GLN A 162 5.97 -4.09 -12.31
CA GLN A 162 4.91 -4.91 -11.69
C GLN A 162 4.81 -6.33 -12.29
N VAL A 163 5.33 -6.55 -13.50
CA VAL A 163 5.22 -7.85 -14.19
C VAL A 163 5.95 -8.96 -13.42
N PRO A 164 7.21 -8.80 -12.98
CA PRO A 164 7.86 -9.79 -12.13
C PRO A 164 7.09 -10.06 -10.84
N ALA A 165 6.57 -9.03 -10.17
CA ALA A 165 5.86 -9.20 -8.91
C ALA A 165 4.61 -10.11 -9.04
N ALA A 166 3.90 -10.03 -10.17
CA ALA A 166 2.72 -10.87 -10.42
C ALA A 166 3.06 -12.27 -10.95
N LEU A 167 4.09 -12.40 -11.79
CA LEU A 167 4.39 -13.65 -12.50
C LEU A 167 5.45 -14.52 -11.81
N TRP A 168 6.28 -13.97 -10.94
CA TRP A 168 7.40 -14.70 -10.34
C TRP A 168 6.97 -15.94 -9.57
N VAL A 169 5.84 -15.86 -8.86
CA VAL A 169 5.28 -17.00 -8.13
C VAL A 169 4.88 -18.12 -9.09
N ILE A 170 4.06 -17.80 -10.09
CA ILE A 170 3.55 -18.78 -11.08
C ILE A 170 4.69 -19.39 -11.88
N PHE A 171 5.65 -18.55 -12.31
CA PHE A 171 6.82 -19.00 -13.06
C PHE A 171 7.73 -19.91 -12.21
N GLY A 172 7.94 -19.58 -10.93
CA GLY A 172 8.72 -20.39 -9.99
C GLY A 172 8.09 -21.76 -9.75
N GLU A 173 6.77 -21.81 -9.58
CA GLU A 173 6.02 -23.05 -9.41
C GLU A 173 6.06 -23.92 -10.67
N ASP A 174 5.76 -23.35 -11.85
CA ASP A 174 5.64 -24.11 -13.09
C ASP A 174 7.01 -24.57 -13.63
N ARG A 175 8.00 -23.67 -13.65
CA ARG A 175 9.31 -23.95 -14.27
C ARG A 175 10.25 -24.75 -13.38
N PHE A 176 10.24 -24.47 -12.07
CA PHE A 176 11.22 -25.01 -11.11
C PHE A 176 10.59 -25.88 -10.02
N ARG A 177 9.25 -26.02 -10.00
CA ARG A 177 8.52 -26.74 -8.93
C ARG A 177 8.88 -26.23 -7.54
N TRP A 178 9.13 -24.93 -7.42
CA TRP A 178 9.44 -24.31 -6.14
C TRP A 178 8.21 -24.33 -5.24
N SER A 179 8.44 -24.56 -3.95
CA SER A 179 7.41 -24.41 -2.93
C SER A 179 7.22 -22.93 -2.58
N ALA A 180 6.07 -22.59 -2.00
CA ALA A 180 5.75 -21.23 -1.56
C ALA A 180 6.84 -20.61 -0.65
N THR A 181 7.52 -21.44 0.16
CA THR A 181 8.64 -21.00 1.00
C THR A 181 9.87 -20.62 0.20
N MET A 182 10.24 -21.39 -0.83
CA MET A 182 11.38 -21.07 -1.70
C MET A 182 11.13 -19.78 -2.48
N ILE A 183 9.90 -19.59 -2.98
CA ILE A 183 9.49 -18.37 -3.67
C ILE A 183 9.57 -17.17 -2.72
N GLY A 184 9.02 -17.30 -1.50
CA GLY A 184 9.09 -16.26 -0.47
C GLY A 184 10.53 -15.89 -0.10
N LEU A 185 11.41 -16.88 0.07
CA LEU A 185 12.84 -16.66 0.34
C LEU A 185 13.55 -15.99 -0.84
N SER A 186 13.25 -16.36 -2.08
CA SER A 186 13.85 -15.73 -3.27
C SER A 186 13.52 -14.24 -3.37
N LEU A 187 12.27 -13.87 -3.07
CA LEU A 187 11.82 -12.47 -3.03
C LEU A 187 12.43 -11.71 -1.86
N ALA A 188 12.67 -12.38 -0.73
CA ALA A 188 13.35 -11.78 0.41
C ALA A 188 14.82 -11.46 0.10
N VAL A 189 15.53 -12.38 -0.56
CA VAL A 189 16.90 -12.15 -1.04
C VAL A 189 16.92 -10.99 -2.03
N PHE A 190 15.96 -10.94 -2.96
CA PHE A 190 15.83 -9.81 -3.88
C PHE A 190 15.57 -8.48 -3.15
N GLY A 191 14.76 -8.46 -2.09
CA GLY A 191 14.50 -7.25 -1.31
C GLY A 191 15.69 -6.77 -0.46
N ILE A 192 16.71 -7.62 -0.25
CA ILE A 192 17.96 -7.25 0.46
C ILE A 192 19.00 -6.67 -0.52
N LEU A 193 18.96 -7.07 -1.79
CA LEU A 193 19.86 -6.64 -2.86
C LEU A 193 19.50 -5.25 -3.41
#